data_AF-A0A6N6JWP0-F1
#
_entry.id   AF-A0A6N6JWP0-F1
#
_cell.length_a   1.000
_cell.length_b   1.000
_cell.length_c   1.000
_cell.angle_alpha   90.00
_cell.angle_beta   90.00
_cell.angle_gamma   90.00
#
_symmetry.space_group_name_H-M   'P 1'
#
loop_
_entity.id
_entity.type
_entity.pdbx_description
1 polymer ?
#
loop_
_entity_poly.entity_id
_entity_poly.type
_entity_poly.pdbx_seq_one_letter_code
_entity_poly.pdbx_strand_id
1 'polypeptide(L)'
;MSFQCPACLKPTLRISRVIHLLSDALWDEIAVQVVTCECGFSGAAVYEEERRGRLDEETSRHYGYKLSAEQSAQFKEMLDACPNLNDENCECPTHLAMNASDDMDFRIGIRAVAPRGSCPTFPMKSS
;
A
#
# COMPACT_ATOMS: atom_id res chain seq x y z
N MET A 1 -10.87 -7.43 8.68
CA MET A 1 -9.78 -8.39 8.93
C MET A 1 -8.73 -7.73 9.81
N SER A 2 -8.17 -8.46 10.77
CA SER A 2 -7.05 -8.02 11.60
C SER A 2 -5.75 -8.59 11.04
N PHE A 3 -4.75 -7.74 10.83
CA PHE A 3 -3.42 -8.18 10.43
C PHE A 3 -2.51 -8.26 11.65
N GLN A 4 -1.52 -9.14 11.58
CA GLN A 4 -0.49 -9.20 12.61
C GLN A 4 0.44 -7.99 12.51
N CYS A 5 0.60 -7.25 13.60
CA CYS A 5 1.53 -6.12 13.64
C CYS A 5 2.97 -6.63 13.77
N PRO A 6 3.92 -6.20 12.93
CA PRO A 6 5.31 -6.63 13.03
C PRO A 6 6.04 -6.10 14.27
N ALA A 7 5.52 -5.04 14.92
CA ALA A 7 6.13 -4.43 16.09
C ALA A 7 5.71 -5.09 17.41
N CYS A 8 4.41 -5.34 17.61
CA CYS A 8 3.89 -5.93 18.85
C CYS A 8 3.44 -7.39 18.70
N LEU A 9 3.48 -7.95 17.48
CA LEU A 9 3.06 -9.31 17.12
C LEU A 9 1.59 -9.65 17.41
N LYS A 10 0.78 -8.67 17.83
CA LYS A 10 -0.65 -8.81 18.07
C LYS A 10 -1.45 -8.60 16.78
N PRO A 11 -2.64 -9.23 16.63
CA PRO A 11 -3.55 -9.03 15.50
C PRO A 11 -4.33 -7.71 15.64
N THR A 12 -3.61 -6.60 15.78
CA THR A 12 -4.17 -5.26 16.01
C THR A 12 -3.83 -4.29 14.89
N LEU A 13 -3.18 -4.78 13.82
CA LEU A 13 -2.88 -3.97 12.64
C LEU A 13 -4.14 -3.83 11.79
N ARG A 14 -4.50 -2.59 11.50
CA ARG A 14 -5.71 -2.21 10.74
C ARG A 14 -5.33 -1.33 9.57
N ILE A 15 -6.06 -1.47 8.48
CA ILE A 15 -5.99 -0.55 7.35
C ILE A 15 -6.87 0.67 7.67
N SER A 16 -6.29 1.85 7.59
CA SER A 16 -6.94 3.13 7.95
C SER A 16 -7.34 3.97 6.74
N ARG A 17 -6.61 3.84 5.64
CA ARG A 17 -6.86 4.48 4.34
C ARG A 17 -6.44 3.52 3.23
N VAL A 18 -7.11 3.61 2.08
CA VAL A 18 -6.79 2.86 0.87
C VAL A 18 -6.88 3.83 -0.30
N ILE A 19 -5.92 3.78 -1.20
CA ILE A 19 -5.95 4.41 -2.52
C ILE A 19 -5.90 3.33 -3.59
N HIS A 20 -6.84 3.36 -4.51
CA HIS A 20 -6.89 2.47 -5.66
C HIS A 20 -6.20 3.15 -6.84
N LEU A 21 -5.33 2.41 -7.50
CA LEU A 21 -4.52 2.90 -8.61
C LEU A 21 -4.97 2.21 -9.90
N LEU A 22 -4.56 2.75 -11.05
CA LEU A 22 -4.87 2.14 -12.34
C LEU A 22 -4.25 0.75 -12.43
N SER A 23 -5.01 -0.21 -12.94
CA SER A 23 -4.51 -1.52 -13.35
C SER A 23 -3.36 -1.38 -14.34
N ASP A 24 -2.39 -2.30 -14.30
CA ASP A 24 -1.27 -2.33 -15.25
C ASP A 24 -1.32 -3.58 -16.14
N ALA A 25 -0.23 -3.85 -16.87
CA ALA A 25 -0.16 -5.00 -17.76
C ALA A 25 -0.11 -6.36 -17.03
N LEU A 26 0.27 -6.36 -15.75
CA LEU A 26 0.51 -7.54 -14.90
C LEU A 26 -0.56 -7.72 -13.81
N TRP A 27 -1.07 -6.63 -13.24
CA TRP A 27 -2.05 -6.65 -12.15
C TRP A 27 -3.35 -5.97 -12.56
N ASP A 28 -4.46 -6.68 -12.33
CA ASP A 28 -5.80 -6.16 -12.59
C ASP A 28 -6.30 -5.27 -11.45
N GLU A 29 -5.82 -5.49 -10.21
CA GLU A 29 -6.14 -4.64 -9.07
C GLU A 29 -4.87 -4.23 -8.32
N ILE A 30 -4.75 -2.92 -8.08
CA ILE A 30 -3.57 -2.27 -7.52
C ILE A 30 -4.06 -1.30 -6.44
N ALA A 31 -3.80 -1.60 -5.16
CA ALA A 31 -4.21 -0.75 -4.06
C ALA A 31 -3.07 -0.48 -3.08
N VAL A 32 -2.95 0.76 -2.60
CA VAL A 32 -2.00 1.14 -1.55
C VAL A 32 -2.76 1.52 -0.29
N GLN A 33 -2.31 1.02 0.85
CA GLN A 33 -3.04 1.02 2.10
C GLN A 33 -2.20 1.63 3.21
N VAL A 34 -2.77 2.52 4.03
CA VAL A 34 -2.12 2.96 5.27
C VAL A 34 -2.47 1.98 6.37
N VAL A 35 -1.47 1.37 6.98
CA VAL A 35 -1.67 0.44 8.09
C VAL A 35 -1.26 1.08 9.41
N THR A 36 -2.10 0.93 10.43
CA THR A 36 -1.88 1.45 11.77
C THR A 36 -2.19 0.40 12.81
N CYS A 37 -1.46 0.42 13.93
CA CYS A 37 -1.66 -0.49 15.05
C CYS A 37 -1.89 0.29 16.34
N GLU A 38 -2.63 -0.32 17.28
CA GLU A 38 -2.85 0.22 18.64
C GLU A 38 -1.54 0.42 19.44
N CYS A 39 -0.45 -0.28 19.09
CA CYS A 39 0.86 -0.05 19.69
C CYS A 39 1.59 1.20 19.18
N GLY A 40 0.97 2.00 18.30
CA GLY A 40 1.55 3.18 17.68
C GLY A 40 2.34 2.89 16.40
N PHE A 41 2.43 1.63 15.96
CA PHE A 41 3.03 1.31 14.66
C PHE A 41 2.20 1.89 13.51
N SER A 42 2.88 2.47 12.54
CA SER A 42 2.31 3.00 11.29
C SER A 42 3.18 2.55 10.12
N GLY A 43 2.53 2.29 8.99
CA GLY A 43 3.20 1.82 7.78
C GLY A 43 2.33 1.99 6.54
N ALA A 44 2.87 1.59 5.41
CA ALA A 44 2.12 1.40 4.18
C ALA A 44 2.05 -0.08 3.84
N ALA A 45 1.00 -0.52 3.17
CA ALA A 45 0.90 -1.84 2.57
C ALA A 45 0.47 -1.70 1.12
N VAL A 46 0.92 -2.63 0.29
CA VAL A 46 0.58 -2.68 -1.12
C VAL A 46 -0.10 -4.00 -1.38
N TYR A 47 -1.27 -3.89 -1.99
CA TYR A 47 -2.07 -5.00 -2.47
C TYR A 47 -2.07 -5.01 -4.00
N GLU A 48 -1.83 -6.19 -4.54
CA GLU A 48 -1.74 -6.49 -5.97
C GLU A 48 -2.46 -7.80 -6.21
N GLU A 49 -3.34 -7.83 -7.20
CA GLU A 49 -4.06 -9.03 -7.59
C GLU A 49 -4.07 -9.19 -9.11
N GLU A 50 -3.69 -10.38 -9.56
CA GLU A 50 -3.79 -10.81 -10.94
C GLU A 50 -5.03 -11.69 -11.06
N ARG A 51 -6.00 -11.25 -11.87
CA ARG A 51 -7.23 -11.98 -12.19
C ARG A 51 -7.16 -12.67 -13.55
N ARG A 52 -6.07 -12.49 -14.30
CA ARG A 52 -5.82 -13.07 -15.64
C ARG A 52 -5.24 -14.49 -15.65
N GLY A 53 -5.02 -15.10 -14.49
CA GLY A 53 -4.54 -16.47 -14.35
C GLY A 53 -5.53 -17.54 -14.86
N ARG A 54 -5.02 -18.76 -15.10
CA ARG A 54 -5.85 -19.98 -15.27
C ARG A 54 -6.83 -20.08 -14.10
N LEU A 55 -8.00 -20.68 -14.33
CA LEU A 55 -9.14 -20.89 -13.42
C LEU A 55 -8.84 -21.33 -11.96
N ASP A 56 -7.59 -21.64 -11.61
CA ASP A 56 -7.17 -22.20 -10.32
C ASP A 56 -6.00 -21.45 -9.63
N GLU A 57 -5.48 -20.35 -10.21
CA GLU A 57 -4.34 -19.61 -9.64
C GLU A 57 -4.62 -18.10 -9.58
N GLU A 58 -5.31 -17.67 -8.52
CA GLU A 58 -5.34 -16.26 -8.11
C GLU A 58 -3.98 -15.93 -7.48
N THR A 59 -3.17 -15.13 -8.16
CA THR A 59 -1.92 -14.61 -7.60
C THR A 59 -2.21 -13.26 -6.99
N SER A 60 -2.24 -13.20 -5.66
CA SER A 60 -2.28 -11.94 -4.92
C SER A 60 -0.99 -11.72 -4.13
N ARG A 61 -0.53 -10.48 -4.07
CA ARG A 61 0.60 -10.06 -3.23
C ARG A 61 0.12 -9.00 -2.26
N HIS A 62 0.39 -9.22 -0.98
CA HIS A 62 0.11 -8.24 0.07
C HIS A 62 1.34 -8.07 0.97
N TYR A 63 2.05 -6.95 0.78
CA TYR A 63 3.30 -6.66 1.45
C TYR A 63 3.24 -5.30 2.15
N GLY A 64 3.84 -5.24 3.34
CA GLY A 64 3.89 -4.06 4.19
C GLY A 64 5.29 -3.45 4.26
N TYR A 65 5.34 -2.14 4.43
CA TYR A 65 6.54 -1.34 4.65
C TYR A 65 6.41 -0.63 5.99
N LYS A 66 7.45 -0.76 6.82
CA LYS A 66 7.54 0.04 8.04
C LYS A 66 7.92 1.47 7.67
N LEU A 67 7.04 2.42 7.97
CA LEU A 67 7.30 3.84 7.79
C LEU A 67 7.74 4.45 9.13
N SER A 68 8.63 5.44 9.08
CA SER A 68 8.88 6.33 10.21
C SER A 68 7.65 7.20 10.48
N ALA A 69 7.65 7.93 11.61
CA ALA A 69 6.56 8.85 11.93
C ALA A 69 6.44 9.98 10.89
N GLU A 70 7.56 10.54 10.46
CA GLU A 70 7.64 11.58 9.42
C GLU A 70 7.14 11.07 8.07
N GLN A 71 7.63 9.88 7.66
CA GLN A 71 7.19 9.21 6.44
C GLN A 71 5.69 8.90 6.46
N SER A 72 5.18 8.43 7.61
CA SER A 72 3.75 8.17 7.78
C SER A 72 2.91 9.44 7.70
N ALA A 73 3.39 10.56 8.23
CA ALA A 73 2.71 11.84 8.16
C ALA A 73 2.64 12.35 6.71
N GLN A 74 3.79 12.35 6.01
CA GLN A 74 3.86 12.74 4.60
C GLN A 74 2.96 11.86 3.73
N PHE A 75 2.97 10.54 3.95
CA PHE A 75 2.13 9.63 3.19
C PHE A 75 0.63 9.88 3.43
N LYS A 76 0.22 10.19 4.66
CA LYS A 76 -1.16 10.58 4.97
C LYS A 76 -1.54 11.89 4.29
N GLU A 77 -0.68 12.90 4.35
CA GLU A 77 -0.91 14.19 3.68
C GLU A 77 -1.11 14.03 2.17
N MET A 78 -0.30 13.16 1.53
CA MET A 78 -0.47 12.83 0.11
C MET A 78 -1.84 12.21 -0.18
N LEU A 79 -2.32 11.30 0.67
CA LEU A 79 -3.63 10.68 0.50
C LEU A 79 -4.77 11.68 0.79
N ASP A 80 -4.64 12.51 1.81
CA ASP A 80 -5.64 13.52 2.16
C ASP A 80 -5.76 14.62 1.10
N ALA A 81 -4.72 14.84 0.30
CA ALA A 81 -4.75 15.74 -0.87
C ALA A 81 -5.57 15.18 -2.05
N CYS A 82 -5.91 13.90 -2.04
CA CYS A 82 -6.72 13.30 -3.09
C CYS A 82 -8.22 13.55 -2.84
N PRO A 83 -8.97 14.07 -3.84
CA PRO A 83 -10.41 14.30 -3.68
C PRO A 83 -11.23 13.01 -3.62
N ASN A 84 -10.75 11.91 -4.24
CA ASN A 84 -11.41 10.62 -4.21
C ASN A 84 -10.40 9.48 -4.33
N LEU A 85 -10.10 8.83 -3.21
CA LEU A 85 -9.12 7.74 -3.13
C LEU A 85 -9.55 6.44 -3.82
N ASN A 86 -10.85 6.27 -4.09
CA ASN A 86 -11.39 5.07 -4.72
C ASN A 86 -11.54 5.21 -6.24
N ASP A 87 -11.30 6.40 -6.78
CA ASP A 87 -11.37 6.64 -8.21
C ASP A 87 -9.98 6.50 -8.82
N GLU A 88 -9.72 5.33 -9.39
CA GLU A 88 -8.45 4.98 -10.06
C GLU A 88 -8.10 5.95 -11.19
N ASN A 89 -9.12 6.57 -11.82
CA ASN A 89 -8.95 7.54 -12.91
C ASN A 89 -8.80 8.98 -12.42
N CYS A 90 -8.71 9.19 -11.10
CA CYS A 90 -8.52 10.52 -10.55
C CYS A 90 -7.19 11.12 -11.04
N GLU A 91 -7.25 12.27 -11.69
CA GLU A 91 -6.06 12.97 -12.20
C GLU A 91 -5.34 13.82 -11.14
N CYS A 92 -5.57 13.53 -9.84
CA CYS A 92 -4.92 14.30 -8.79
C CYS A 92 -3.40 14.03 -8.75
N PRO A 93 -2.58 14.97 -8.23
CA PRO A 93 -1.13 14.79 -8.17
C PRO A 93 -0.71 13.50 -7.46
N THR A 94 -1.47 13.05 -6.46
CA THR A 94 -1.21 11.81 -5.73
C THR A 94 -1.37 10.58 -6.63
N HIS A 95 -2.48 10.47 -7.36
CA HIS A 95 -2.70 9.36 -8.30
C HIS A 95 -1.70 9.43 -9.46
N LEU A 96 -1.46 10.61 -10.04
CA LEU A 96 -0.47 10.77 -11.11
C LEU A 96 0.93 10.36 -10.63
N ALA A 97 1.35 10.79 -9.44
CA ALA A 97 2.64 10.41 -8.87
C ALA A 97 2.71 8.90 -8.59
N MET A 98 1.63 8.27 -8.12
CA MET A 98 1.61 6.84 -7.81
C MET A 98 1.50 5.95 -9.07
N ASN A 99 0.77 6.40 -10.09
CA ASN A 99 0.56 5.70 -11.37
C ASN A 99 1.72 5.89 -12.36
N ALA A 100 2.58 6.89 -12.19
CA ALA A 100 3.68 7.16 -13.13
C ALA A 100 4.87 6.16 -13.06
N SER A 101 4.76 5.08 -12.28
CA SER A 101 5.84 4.10 -12.10
C SER A 101 5.49 2.76 -12.70
N ASP A 102 6.31 2.29 -13.64
CA ASP A 102 6.35 0.87 -14.03
C ASP A 102 7.23 0.04 -13.07
N ASP A 103 7.89 0.69 -12.09
CA ASP A 103 8.66 -0.02 -11.05
C ASP A 103 7.69 -0.68 -10.05
N MET A 104 7.28 -1.89 -10.41
CA MET A 104 6.38 -2.80 -9.68
C MET A 104 6.74 -2.93 -8.20
N ASP A 105 8.03 -2.84 -7.86
CA ASP A 105 8.51 -3.04 -6.50
C ASP A 105 8.35 -1.80 -5.61
N PHE A 106 8.08 -0.65 -6.22
CA PHE A 106 8.25 0.64 -5.58
C PHE A 106 7.38 1.73 -6.20
N ARG A 107 6.07 1.52 -6.17
CA ARG A 107 5.05 2.53 -6.50
C ARG A 107 5.48 3.90 -5.97
N ILE A 108 5.68 4.85 -6.88
CA ILE A 108 6.49 6.06 -6.67
C ILE A 108 6.08 6.85 -5.42
N GLY A 109 4.80 6.83 -5.01
CA GLY A 109 4.36 7.47 -3.75
C GLY A 109 4.97 6.82 -2.50
N ILE A 110 5.02 5.50 -2.42
CA ILE A 110 5.76 4.80 -1.36
C ILE A 110 7.26 4.94 -1.58
N ARG A 111 7.76 5.01 -2.81
CA ARG A 111 9.19 5.26 -3.09
C ARG A 111 9.69 6.59 -2.57
N ALA A 112 8.92 7.64 -2.83
CA ALA A 112 9.22 8.98 -2.39
C ALA A 112 9.30 9.06 -0.87
N VAL A 113 8.42 8.31 -0.20
CA VAL A 113 8.34 8.30 1.25
C VAL A 113 9.34 7.32 1.88
N ALA A 114 9.53 6.11 1.33
CA ALA A 114 10.26 5.01 1.96
C ALA A 114 11.04 4.19 0.94
N PRO A 115 12.13 4.71 0.33
CA PRO A 115 12.84 4.09 -0.78
C PRO A 115 13.34 2.66 -0.52
N ARG A 116 13.62 1.93 -1.62
CA ARG A 116 14.05 0.53 -1.55
C ARG A 116 15.32 0.39 -0.71
N GLY A 117 15.25 -0.45 0.33
CA GLY A 117 16.34 -0.66 1.28
C GLY A 117 16.39 0.32 2.46
N SER A 118 15.57 1.38 2.49
CA SER A 118 15.51 2.29 3.65
C SER A 118 14.58 1.80 4.76
N CYS A 119 13.67 0.89 4.44
CA CYS A 119 12.62 0.44 5.35
C CYS A 119 12.49 -1.09 5.35
N PRO A 120 12.38 -1.75 6.52
CA PRO A 120 12.06 -3.17 6.60
C PRO A 120 10.69 -3.46 5.97
N THR A 121 10.64 -4.45 5.09
CA THR A 121 9.38 -5.00 4.57
C THR A 121 8.90 -6.14 5.45
N PHE A 122 7.59 -6.40 5.44
CA PHE A 122 6.99 -7.54 6.13
C PHE A 122 5.80 -8.09 5.34
N PRO A 123 5.58 -9.42 5.32
CA PRO A 123 4.37 -9.97 4.72
C PRO A 123 3.15 -9.57 5.55
N MET A 124 2.06 -9.18 4.88
CA MET A 124 0.79 -8.96 5.55
C MET A 124 0.14 -10.32 5.83
N LYS A 125 0.30 -10.81 7.06
CA LYS A 125 -0.32 -12.06 7.49
C LYS A 125 -1.71 -11.79 8.06
N SER A 126 -2.74 -12.33 7.41
CA SER A 126 -4.05 -12.49 8.01
C SER A 126 -3.93 -13.47 9.19
N SER A 127 -4.46 -13.06 10.35
CA SER A 127 -4.53 -13.88 11.55
C SER A 127 -5.68 -14.87 11.49
#